data_AF-A0A2E6RBM8-F1
#
_entry.id   AF-A0A2E6RBM8-F1
#
_cell.length_a   1.000
_cell.length_b   1.000
_cell.length_c   1.000
_cell.angle_alpha   90.00
_cell.angle_beta   90.00
_cell.angle_gamma   90.00
#
_symmetry.space_group_name_H-M   'P 1'
#
loop_
_entity.id
_entity.type
_entity.pdbx_description
1 polymer ?
#
loop_
_entity_poly.entity_id
_entity_poly.type
_entity_poly.pdbx_seq_one_letter_code
_entity_poly.pdbx_strand_id
1 'polypeptide(L)'
;MTNNFEVRYLYRDGGNNKRCQSVVIANPDGITLEQLKESVRSRFSDLQVWPDVLHFQPEELSWPTTYFPAHDPNREELNVHEIDEITLTEAAATVHWQTAAKLVRDM
;
A
#
# COMPACT_ATOMS: atom_id res chain seq x y z
N MET A 1 8.32 22.68 3.89
CA MET A 1 8.67 21.43 3.21
C MET A 1 7.46 20.52 3.32
N THR A 2 7.02 19.91 2.22
CA THR A 2 5.88 19.01 2.23
C THR A 2 6.43 17.60 2.51
N ASN A 3 6.12 17.04 3.67
CA ASN A 3 6.60 15.71 4.04
C ASN A 3 5.64 14.66 3.48
N ASN A 4 5.87 14.26 2.23
CA ASN A 4 5.15 13.18 1.56
C ASN A 4 5.49 11.83 2.21
N PHE A 5 4.74 10.78 1.85
CA PHE A 5 5.09 9.42 2.28
C PHE A 5 5.62 8.62 1.11
N GLU A 6 6.74 7.94 1.31
CA GLU A 6 7.13 6.83 0.46
C GLU A 6 6.59 5.54 1.08
N VAL A 7 5.83 4.78 0.30
CA VAL A 7 5.23 3.51 0.70
C VAL A 7 5.87 2.40 -0.11
N ARG A 8 6.68 1.57 0.56
CA ARG A 8 7.28 0.37 0.00
C ARG A 8 6.39 -0.81 0.32
N TYR A 9 6.11 -1.63 -0.70
CA TYR A 9 5.26 -2.80 -0.57
C TYR A 9 5.74 -3.94 -1.46
N LEU A 10 5.22 -5.13 -1.20
CA LEU A 10 5.57 -6.32 -1.96
C LEU A 10 4.38 -7.25 -2.20
N TYR A 11 4.49 -8.03 -3.25
CA TYR A 11 3.71 -9.26 -3.45
C TYR A 11 4.59 -10.45 -3.07
N ARG A 12 3.99 -11.44 -2.40
CA ARG A 12 4.62 -12.70 -2.04
C ARG A 12 3.82 -13.85 -2.64
N ASP A 13 4.47 -14.67 -3.48
CA ASP A 13 3.81 -15.86 -4.02
C ASP A 13 3.83 -17.03 -3.01
N GLY A 14 3.13 -18.13 -3.34
CA GLY A 14 3.12 -19.33 -2.50
C GLY A 14 4.48 -20.02 -2.33
N GLY A 15 5.46 -19.69 -3.19
CA GLY A 15 6.85 -20.12 -3.08
C GLY A 15 7.74 -19.19 -2.24
N ASN A 16 7.15 -18.15 -1.63
CA ASN A 16 7.83 -17.10 -0.86
C ASN A 16 8.79 -16.22 -1.70
N ASN A 17 8.64 -16.21 -3.03
CA ASN A 17 9.31 -15.23 -3.88
C ASN A 17 8.63 -13.87 -3.74
N LYS A 18 9.41 -12.79 -3.81
CA LYS A 18 8.94 -11.42 -3.57
C LYS A 18 9.15 -10.52 -4.77
N ARG A 19 8.16 -9.68 -5.09
CA ARG A 19 8.30 -8.52 -5.99
C ARG A 19 7.93 -7.24 -5.25
N CYS A 20 8.91 -6.36 -5.11
CA CYS A 20 8.76 -5.08 -4.41
C CYS A 20 8.39 -3.95 -5.37
N GLN A 21 7.76 -2.92 -4.83
CA GLN A 21 7.50 -1.64 -5.47
C GLN A 21 7.48 -0.53 -4.42
N SER A 22 7.64 0.72 -4.88
CA SER A 22 7.49 1.90 -4.06
C SER A 22 6.64 2.95 -4.77
N VAL A 23 5.83 3.68 -4.00
CA VAL A 23 5.11 4.88 -4.47
C VAL A 23 5.31 6.02 -3.49
N VAL A 24 5.26 7.25 -4.00
CA VAL A 24 5.26 8.46 -3.16
C VAL A 24 3.86 9.07 -3.21
N ILE A 25 3.20 9.18 -2.06
CA ILE A 25 1.89 9.81 -1.91
C ILE A 25 2.02 11.23 -1.35
N ALA A 26 1.21 12.14 -1.88
CA ALA A 26 1.17 13.51 -1.40
C ALA A 26 0.55 13.59 0.00
N ASN A 27 1.18 14.35 0.90
CA ASN A 27 0.67 14.60 2.25
C ASN A 27 0.48 16.10 2.52
N PRO A 28 -0.39 16.80 1.77
CA PRO A 28 -0.61 18.24 1.96
C PRO A 28 -1.28 18.56 3.30
N ASP A 29 -2.06 17.61 3.84
CA ASP A 29 -2.82 17.76 5.08
C ASP A 29 -2.00 17.44 6.34
N GLY A 30 -0.73 17.04 6.18
CA GLY A 30 0.17 16.77 7.30
C GLY A 30 -0.28 15.64 8.21
N ILE A 31 -0.93 14.60 7.66
CA ILE A 31 -1.29 13.44 8.46
C ILE A 31 -0.02 12.72 8.92
N THR A 32 -0.15 11.93 9.98
CA THR A 32 0.94 11.13 10.53
C THR A 32 1.03 9.75 9.85
N LEU A 33 2.20 9.11 9.99
CA LEU A 33 2.41 7.72 9.57
C LEU A 33 1.37 6.76 10.15
N GLU A 34 1.06 6.90 11.44
CA GLU A 34 0.11 6.01 12.11
C GLU A 34 -1.32 6.21 11.62
N GLN A 35 -1.72 7.45 11.32
CA GLN A 35 -3.02 7.72 10.68
C GLN A 35 -3.12 7.06 9.29
N LEU A 36 -2.05 7.12 8.49
CA LEU A 36 -2.02 6.45 7.19
C LEU A 36 -2.14 4.92 7.34
N LYS A 37 -1.34 4.32 8.22
CA LYS A 37 -1.38 2.86 8.49
C LYS A 37 -2.76 2.41 8.95
N GLU A 38 -3.36 3.13 9.89
CA GLU A 38 -4.69 2.80 10.39
C GLU A 38 -5.75 2.93 9.29
N SER A 39 -5.62 3.94 8.42
CA SER A 39 -6.55 4.12 7.31
C SER A 39 -6.47 2.99 6.30
N VAL A 40 -5.26 2.56 5.95
CA VAL A 40 -5.07 1.38 5.09
C VAL A 40 -5.62 0.14 5.79
N ARG A 41 -5.32 -0.07 7.08
CA ARG A 41 -5.78 -1.25 7.83
C ARG A 41 -7.30 -1.34 7.88
N SER A 42 -7.96 -0.22 8.15
CA SER A 42 -9.41 -0.18 8.26
C SER A 42 -10.07 -0.38 6.89
N ARG A 43 -9.59 0.31 5.85
CA ARG A 43 -10.09 0.16 4.47
C ARG A 43 -10.00 -1.28 3.97
N PHE A 44 -8.91 -1.97 4.27
CA PHE A 44 -8.65 -3.34 3.83
C PHE A 44 -8.79 -4.35 4.97
N SER A 45 -9.68 -4.08 5.93
CA SER A 45 -9.83 -4.91 7.14
C SER A 45 -10.21 -6.37 6.82
N ASP A 46 -11.05 -6.57 5.79
CA ASP A 46 -11.46 -7.90 5.32
C ASP A 46 -10.33 -8.69 4.63
N LEU A 47 -9.22 -8.02 4.29
CA LEU A 47 -8.07 -8.61 3.61
C LEU A 47 -6.91 -8.98 4.55
N GLN A 48 -7.04 -8.73 5.86
CA GLN A 48 -5.95 -8.96 6.81
C GLN A 48 -5.78 -10.46 7.11
N VAL A 49 -4.79 -11.08 6.47
CA VAL A 49 -4.48 -12.51 6.63
C VAL A 49 -3.64 -12.76 7.88
N TRP A 50 -2.66 -11.89 8.15
CA TRP A 50 -1.77 -11.95 9.30
C TRP A 50 -1.87 -10.66 10.12
N PRO A 51 -1.85 -10.74 11.47
CA PRO A 51 -2.12 -9.59 12.33
C PRO A 51 -1.01 -8.53 12.28
N ASP A 52 0.23 -8.96 12.08
CA ASP A 52 1.45 -8.15 12.08
C ASP A 52 1.81 -7.59 10.70
N VAL A 53 1.17 -8.07 9.64
CA VAL A 53 1.39 -7.59 8.27
C VAL A 53 0.18 -6.79 7.81
N LEU A 54 0.43 -5.58 7.31
CA LEU A 54 -0.62 -4.72 6.77
C LEU A 54 -0.88 -5.08 5.32
N HIS A 55 -2.00 -5.77 5.10
CA HIS A 55 -2.43 -6.22 3.78
C HIS A 55 -3.26 -5.16 3.07
N PHE A 56 -3.13 -5.07 1.76
CA PHE A 56 -3.94 -4.19 0.93
C PHE A 56 -3.97 -4.65 -0.53
N GLN A 57 -4.76 -3.98 -1.36
CA GLN A 57 -4.72 -4.12 -2.82
C GLN A 57 -4.30 -2.79 -3.46
N PRO A 58 -3.11 -2.70 -4.09
CA PRO A 58 -2.62 -1.48 -4.72
C PRO A 58 -3.54 -1.00 -5.83
N GLU A 59 -4.22 -1.89 -6.55
CA GLU A 59 -5.10 -1.57 -7.66
C GLU A 59 -6.35 -0.79 -7.21
N GLU A 60 -6.90 -1.11 -6.02
CA GLU A 60 -7.96 -0.31 -5.41
C GLU A 60 -7.50 1.11 -5.06
N LEU A 61 -6.18 1.26 -4.88
CA LEU A 61 -5.52 2.55 -4.71
C LEU A 61 -4.96 3.11 -6.04
N SER A 62 -5.23 2.45 -7.16
CA SER A 62 -4.61 2.65 -8.48
C SER A 62 -3.10 2.94 -8.40
N TRP A 63 -2.45 2.23 -7.49
CA TRP A 63 -1.01 2.06 -7.46
C TRP A 63 -0.63 0.88 -8.36
N PRO A 64 0.62 0.84 -8.85
CA PRO A 64 1.09 -0.29 -9.66
C PRO A 64 1.03 -1.60 -8.87
N THR A 65 0.49 -2.66 -9.48
CA THR A 65 0.57 -4.00 -8.91
C THR A 65 1.98 -4.57 -9.02
N THR A 66 2.31 -5.49 -8.12
CA THR A 66 3.55 -6.28 -8.18
C THR A 66 3.33 -7.78 -8.30
N TYR A 67 2.13 -8.22 -8.69
CA TYR A 67 1.91 -9.62 -9.03
C TYR A 67 2.95 -10.14 -10.02
N PHE A 68 3.36 -11.41 -9.89
CA PHE A 68 4.20 -12.05 -10.89
C PHE A 68 3.41 -12.18 -12.21
N PRO A 69 4.07 -12.20 -13.38
CA PRO A 69 3.36 -12.36 -14.66
C PRO A 69 2.52 -13.65 -14.76
N ALA A 70 2.88 -14.68 -13.99
CA ALA A 70 2.17 -15.95 -13.93
C ALA A 70 1.14 -16.02 -12.78
N HIS A 71 0.90 -14.91 -12.08
CA HIS A 71 -0.10 -14.82 -11.02
C HIS A 71 -1.48 -15.16 -11.59
N ASP A 72 -2.16 -16.08 -10.92
CA ASP A 72 -3.53 -16.47 -11.24
C ASP A 72 -4.40 -16.27 -9.99
N PRO A 73 -5.33 -15.30 -10.01
CA PRO A 73 -6.15 -14.98 -8.85
C PRO A 73 -7.15 -16.09 -8.48
N ASN A 74 -7.29 -17.12 -9.34
CA ASN A 74 -8.17 -18.26 -9.10
C ASN A 74 -7.46 -19.47 -8.47
N ARG A 75 -6.15 -19.37 -8.21
CA ARG A 75 -5.38 -20.40 -7.48
C ARG A 75 -5.34 -20.05 -5.99
N GLU A 76 -4.74 -20.91 -5.18
CA GLU A 76 -4.52 -20.70 -3.73
C GLU A 76 -3.52 -19.57 -3.43
N GLU A 77 -3.28 -18.65 -4.37
CA GLU A 77 -2.44 -17.49 -4.19
C GLU A 77 -3.22 -16.40 -3.44
N LEU A 78 -2.53 -15.70 -2.54
CA LEU A 78 -3.13 -14.57 -1.82
C LEU A 78 -3.25 -13.39 -2.78
N ASN A 79 -4.46 -12.89 -3.02
CA ASN A 79 -4.70 -11.73 -3.87
C ASN A 79 -4.49 -10.40 -3.09
N VAL A 80 -3.38 -10.30 -2.35
CA VAL A 80 -3.05 -9.16 -1.51
C VAL A 80 -1.56 -8.84 -1.56
N HIS A 81 -1.25 -7.58 -1.29
CA HIS A 81 0.10 -7.06 -1.11
C HIS A 81 0.36 -6.74 0.35
N GLU A 82 1.63 -6.77 0.72
CA GLU A 82 2.13 -6.49 2.06
C GLU A 82 2.81 -5.12 2.06
N ILE A 83 2.40 -4.21 2.94
CA ILE A 83 3.20 -3.01 3.22
C ILE A 83 4.47 -3.45 3.97
N ASP A 84 5.62 -3.11 3.40
CA ASP A 84 6.94 -3.42 3.93
C ASP A 84 7.45 -2.24 4.78
N GLU A 85 7.30 -1.02 4.26
CA GLU A 85 7.77 0.18 4.94
C GLU A 85 6.98 1.42 4.51
N ILE A 86 6.84 2.37 5.44
CA ILE A 86 6.37 3.71 5.14
C ILE A 86 7.37 4.69 5.76
N THR A 87 7.84 5.66 5.00
CA THR A 87 8.78 6.70 5.46
C THR A 87 8.32 8.08 5.02
N LEU A 88 8.77 9.12 5.73
CA LEU A 88 8.61 10.50 5.28
C LEU A 88 9.65 10.81 4.20
N THR A 89 9.25 11.53 3.17
CA THR A 89 10.11 11.90 2.05
C THR A 89 9.82 13.30 1.53
N GLU A 90 10.83 13.97 0.99
CA GLU A 90 10.71 15.23 0.25
C GLU A 90 10.50 15.00 -1.26
N ALA A 91 10.53 13.74 -1.70
CA ALA A 91 10.31 13.39 -3.10
C ALA A 91 8.91 13.82 -3.59
N ALA A 92 8.81 14.14 -4.87
CA ALA A 92 7.53 14.44 -5.51
C ALA A 92 6.63 13.20 -5.54
N ALA A 93 5.32 13.42 -5.42
CA ALA A 93 4.35 12.33 -5.50
C ALA A 93 4.42 11.62 -6.86
N THR A 94 4.46 10.29 -6.84
CA THR A 94 4.46 9.44 -8.04
C THR A 94 3.06 8.96 -8.42
N VAL A 95 2.09 9.19 -7.55
CA VAL A 95 0.67 8.89 -7.80
C VAL A 95 -0.16 10.18 -7.65
N HIS A 96 -0.98 10.47 -8.66
CA HIS A 96 -1.56 11.81 -8.85
C HIS A 96 -2.91 12.05 -8.17
N TRP A 97 -3.67 11.00 -7.84
CA TRP A 97 -5.10 11.13 -7.49
C TRP A 97 -5.43 10.83 -6.01
N GLN A 98 -4.43 10.43 -5.23
CA GLN A 98 -4.60 10.06 -3.84
C GLN A 98 -3.74 10.95 -2.95
N THR A 99 -4.39 11.83 -2.20
CA THR A 99 -3.75 12.41 -1.02
C THR A 99 -3.85 11.40 0.12
N ALA A 100 -2.89 11.44 1.03
CA ALA A 100 -2.94 10.63 2.24
C ALA A 100 -4.26 10.87 3.02
N ALA A 101 -4.78 12.10 3.01
CA ALA A 101 -6.07 12.43 3.63
C ALA A 101 -7.29 11.83 2.93
N LYS A 102 -7.25 11.56 1.61
CA LYS A 102 -8.36 10.87 0.94
C LYS A 102 -8.49 9.44 1.44
N LEU A 103 -7.37 8.76 1.67
CA LEU A 103 -7.35 7.41 2.28
C LEU A 103 -7.97 7.43 3.68
N VAL A 104 -7.79 8.51 4.43
CA VAL A 104 -8.36 8.71 5.77
C VAL A 104 -9.87 9.05 5.72
N ARG A 105 -10.32 9.80 4.71
CA ARG A 105 -11.69 10.36 4.65
C ARG A 105 -12.73 9.44 4.02
N ASP A 106 -12.32 8.51 3.17
CA ASP A 106 -13.23 7.55 2.49
C ASP A 106 -13.56 6.33 3.39
N MET A 107 -13.54 6.52 4.71
CA MET A 107 -13.83 5.54 5.76
C MET A 107 -14.93 6.06 6.70
#